data_AF-A0A0M8VQI7-F1
#
_entry.id   AF-A0A0M8VQI7-F1
#
_cell.length_a   1.000
_cell.length_b   1.000
_cell.length_c   1.000
_cell.angle_alpha   90.00
_cell.angle_beta   90.00
_cell.angle_gamma   90.00
#
_symmetry.space_group_name_H-M   'P 1'
#
loop_
_entity.id
_entity.type
_entity.pdbx_description
1 polymer ?
#
loop_
_entity_poly.entity_id
_entity_poly.type
_entity_poly.pdbx_seq_one_letter_code
_entity_poly.pdbx_strand_id
1 'polypeptide(L)'
;MTNHGETHQVTLRTPAELADALPYLLGYHPEDSIVLVALHDREGRGRFGGRARLGIPANPDDWPAVAQQLTRGLVTGSERRGARPESMVVYLCQEPAQGEARHQVRERLRPLAQLLRTECGRLDVPVVEALCIADNRFWSYCCVTPDCCPDDGVPMGLPGTSVLAAAATYAGLQVRGTLSELRARFHPWETAAALEQERALDTANARLVPRILDTASRAAVADETLRQAHRMRNRFADAPTVSGTLLADLRDDELLTHSEAATLILGLQDRTTRDRAAEWMEGDEAAPALRLWRALARRCVGPYREHAAAPLTLAGWVAWSTGDDLEAREALAMALGADPDYLFARLLHQACNEGLDPESIRRCLRAERGGRAHVDAGRPRTTPPIERTGTGDAGEDTGLDWDEDPEGFEAMERFGGTGGADRAQVIDSDGRIDGTERATPSDVAGPPSCSTSVSGATRALGSATRRRRRVGPTDGAENRPRAGGTGGTRPQISGRPVVRRRSADTEGAALRRGRTKGNDA
;
A
#
# COMPACT_ATOMS: atom_id res chain seq x y z
N MET A 1 39.88 21.73 -7.74
CA MET A 1 39.87 20.27 -7.54
C MET A 1 38.72 19.95 -6.59
N THR A 2 37.55 19.66 -7.12
CA THR A 2 36.37 19.29 -6.33
C THR A 2 36.39 17.79 -6.09
N ASN A 3 36.39 17.38 -4.82
CA ASN A 3 36.36 15.97 -4.42
C ASN A 3 35.17 15.28 -5.08
N HIS A 4 35.47 14.40 -6.05
CA HIS A 4 34.52 13.40 -6.48
C HIS A 4 34.47 12.38 -5.34
N GLY A 5 33.38 12.39 -4.56
CA GLY A 5 33.16 11.34 -3.57
C GLY A 5 33.22 9.99 -4.27
N GLU A 6 34.02 9.06 -3.76
CA GLU A 6 34.21 7.74 -4.38
C GLU A 6 32.87 7.02 -4.44
N THR A 7 32.23 7.02 -5.61
CA THR A 7 31.01 6.26 -5.84
C THR A 7 31.38 4.78 -5.82
N HIS A 8 31.18 4.12 -4.68
CA HIS A 8 31.45 2.69 -4.51
C HIS A 8 30.63 1.86 -5.51
N GLN A 9 31.25 1.52 -6.63
CA GLN A 9 30.63 0.78 -7.72
C GLN A 9 30.77 -0.73 -7.46
N VAL A 10 29.74 -1.34 -6.87
CA VAL A 10 29.64 -2.81 -6.80
C VAL A 10 29.42 -3.34 -8.22
N THR A 11 30.20 -4.34 -8.63
CA THR A 11 30.06 -5.01 -9.93
C THR A 11 29.59 -6.43 -9.69
N LEU A 12 28.42 -6.78 -10.24
CA LEU A 12 27.86 -8.12 -10.15
C LEU A 12 28.29 -8.93 -11.37
N ARG A 13 28.75 -10.17 -11.15
CA ARG A 13 29.36 -11.03 -12.17
C ARG A 13 28.73 -12.42 -12.26
N THR A 14 27.95 -12.82 -11.25
CA THR A 14 27.33 -14.15 -11.18
C THR A 14 25.81 -14.07 -11.05
N PRO A 15 25.06 -15.10 -11.47
CA PRO A 15 23.62 -15.18 -11.25
C PRO A 15 23.23 -15.13 -9.75
N ALA A 16 24.09 -15.65 -8.87
CA ALA A 16 23.91 -15.56 -7.42
C ALA A 16 23.98 -14.10 -6.91
N GLU A 17 24.97 -13.33 -7.38
CA GLU A 17 25.08 -11.89 -7.08
C GLU A 17 23.91 -11.10 -7.66
N LEU A 18 23.39 -11.46 -8.85
CA LEU A 18 22.19 -10.85 -9.41
C LEU A 18 20.94 -11.13 -8.57
N ALA A 19 20.78 -12.35 -8.04
CA ALA A 19 19.68 -12.73 -7.17
C ALA A 19 19.73 -11.98 -5.82
N ASP A 20 20.89 -12.00 -5.16
CA ASP A 20 21.16 -11.30 -3.90
C ASP A 20 21.00 -9.77 -4.03
N ALA A 21 21.22 -9.22 -5.22
CA ALA A 21 21.03 -7.79 -5.48
C ALA A 21 19.59 -7.31 -5.55
N LEU A 22 18.64 -8.19 -5.87
CA LEU A 22 17.27 -7.79 -6.18
C LEU A 22 16.60 -6.99 -5.03
N PRO A 23 16.72 -7.36 -3.74
CA PRO A 23 16.11 -6.59 -2.66
C PRO A 23 16.73 -5.19 -2.51
N TYR A 24 18.05 -5.04 -2.72
CA TYR A 24 18.74 -3.75 -2.70
C TYR A 24 18.39 -2.87 -3.91
N LEU A 25 18.08 -3.49 -5.05
CA LEU A 25 17.57 -2.79 -6.24
C LEU A 25 16.12 -2.32 -6.10
N LEU A 26 15.34 -2.86 -5.16
CA LEU A 26 13.93 -2.50 -4.95
C LEU A 26 13.66 -1.75 -3.64
N GLY A 27 14.54 -1.88 -2.64
CA GLY A 27 14.33 -1.37 -1.27
C GLY A 27 13.51 -2.30 -0.38
N TYR A 28 13.15 -3.50 -0.86
CA TYR A 28 12.33 -4.49 -0.15
C TYR A 28 12.52 -5.88 -0.75
N HIS A 29 12.07 -6.92 -0.05
CA HIS A 29 12.11 -8.30 -0.56
C HIS A 29 10.85 -8.59 -1.42
N PRO A 30 10.98 -8.81 -2.74
CA PRO A 30 9.83 -9.04 -3.60
C PRO A 30 9.29 -10.47 -3.45
N GLU A 31 7.97 -10.56 -3.27
CA GLU A 31 7.20 -11.80 -3.29
C GLU A 31 6.18 -11.74 -4.43
N ASP A 32 5.82 -12.90 -4.97
CA ASP A 32 4.80 -13.10 -6.01
C ASP A 32 4.85 -12.05 -7.14
N SER A 33 6.06 -11.76 -7.64
CA SER A 33 6.34 -10.62 -8.51
C SER A 33 7.23 -10.97 -9.70
N ILE A 34 6.87 -10.40 -10.85
CA ILE A 34 7.72 -10.27 -12.03
C ILE A 34 8.51 -8.96 -11.88
N VAL A 35 9.84 -9.02 -12.05
CA VAL A 35 10.68 -7.82 -12.10
C VAL A 35 11.56 -7.86 -13.34
N LEU A 36 11.47 -6.81 -14.16
CA LEU A 36 12.38 -6.54 -15.26
C LEU A 36 13.32 -5.42 -14.87
N VAL A 37 14.63 -5.64 -15.06
CA VAL A 37 15.65 -4.62 -14.86
C VAL A 37 16.39 -4.39 -16.16
N ALA A 38 16.31 -3.16 -16.67
CA ALA A 38 17.06 -2.71 -17.83
C ALA A 38 18.56 -2.62 -17.53
N LEU A 39 19.36 -3.03 -18.51
CA LEU A 39 20.80 -2.82 -18.53
C LEU A 39 21.16 -1.92 -19.73
N HIS A 40 22.00 -0.92 -19.47
CA HIS A 40 22.63 -0.08 -20.50
C HIS A 40 24.13 -0.29 -20.42
N ASP A 41 24.83 -0.41 -21.55
CA ASP A 41 26.28 -0.39 -21.51
C ASP A 41 26.78 1.04 -21.31
N ARG A 42 27.80 1.17 -20.47
CA ARG A 42 28.65 2.34 -20.43
C ARG A 42 30.07 1.87 -20.21
N GLU A 43 30.89 2.06 -21.25
CA GLU A 43 32.32 1.75 -21.25
C GLU A 43 32.63 0.25 -21.09
N GLY A 44 31.80 -0.64 -21.67
CA GLY A 44 31.96 -2.09 -21.63
C GLY A 44 31.54 -2.73 -20.30
N ARG A 45 30.67 -2.06 -19.54
CA ARG A 45 30.11 -2.51 -18.26
C ARG A 45 28.63 -2.15 -18.19
N GLY A 46 27.77 -3.16 -18.27
CA GLY A 46 26.34 -3.02 -18.06
C GLY A 46 26.02 -2.40 -16.69
N ARG A 47 25.29 -1.28 -16.70
CA ARG A 47 24.73 -0.62 -15.51
C ARG A 47 23.22 -0.81 -15.47
N PHE A 48 22.69 -1.04 -14.27
CA PHE A 48 21.24 -1.06 -14.03
C PHE A 48 20.62 0.30 -14.33
N GLY A 49 19.55 0.29 -15.12
CA GLY A 49 18.76 1.46 -15.50
C GLY A 49 17.34 1.38 -14.95
N GLY A 50 16.36 1.52 -15.85
CA GLY A 50 14.94 1.40 -15.50
C GLY A 50 14.59 0.05 -14.87
N ARG A 51 13.63 0.07 -13.93
CA ARG A 51 13.04 -1.13 -13.31
C ARG A 51 11.55 -1.12 -13.58
N ALA A 52 10.97 -2.27 -13.90
CA ALA A 52 9.52 -2.46 -13.99
C ALA A 52 9.13 -3.68 -13.16
N ARG A 53 8.07 -3.58 -12.35
CA ARG A 53 7.63 -4.64 -11.44
C ARG A 53 6.11 -4.78 -11.52
N LEU A 54 5.63 -6.01 -11.53
CA LEU A 54 4.20 -6.36 -11.48
C LEU A 54 4.03 -7.61 -10.60
N GLY A 55 2.86 -7.80 -9.99
CA GLY A 55 2.51 -9.10 -9.41
C GLY A 55 2.40 -10.18 -10.49
N ILE A 56 2.64 -11.45 -10.15
CA ILE A 56 2.44 -12.58 -11.06
C ILE A 56 0.92 -12.81 -11.20
N PRO A 57 0.33 -12.78 -12.40
CA PRO A 57 -1.10 -13.04 -12.56
C PRO A 57 -1.44 -14.49 -12.18
N ALA A 58 -2.48 -14.66 -11.37
CA ALA A 58 -2.93 -15.97 -10.91
C ALA A 58 -3.44 -16.86 -12.05
N ASN A 59 -3.98 -16.28 -13.13
CA ASN A 59 -4.36 -17.00 -14.34
C ASN A 59 -3.21 -16.99 -15.37
N PRO A 60 -2.72 -18.17 -15.81
CA PRO A 60 -1.72 -18.26 -16.88
C PRO A 60 -2.16 -17.65 -18.23
N ASP A 61 -3.46 -17.55 -18.52
CA ASP A 61 -3.94 -16.95 -19.77
C ASP A 61 -3.59 -15.45 -19.90
N ASP A 62 -3.41 -14.75 -18.78
CA ASP A 62 -3.04 -13.33 -18.75
C ASP A 62 -1.53 -13.09 -18.97
N TRP A 63 -0.70 -14.13 -18.81
CA TRP A 63 0.76 -14.03 -18.87
C TRP A 63 1.31 -13.45 -20.19
N PRO A 64 0.78 -13.78 -21.39
CA PRO A 64 1.28 -13.20 -22.65
C PRO A 64 1.03 -11.69 -22.73
N ALA A 65 -0.16 -11.23 -22.30
CA ALA A 65 -0.52 -9.82 -22.29
C ALA A 65 0.36 -9.03 -21.31
N VAL A 66 0.56 -9.57 -20.10
CA VAL A 66 1.43 -9.00 -19.07
C VAL A 66 2.88 -8.94 -19.52
N ALA A 67 3.43 -10.03 -20.08
CA ALA A 67 4.80 -10.05 -20.57
C ALA A 67 5.03 -8.99 -21.65
N GLN A 68 4.10 -8.88 -22.60
CA GLN A 68 4.17 -7.88 -23.67
C GLN A 68 4.06 -6.44 -23.13
N GLN A 69 3.14 -6.16 -22.22
CA GLN A 69 2.94 -4.82 -21.66
C GLN A 69 4.12 -4.37 -20.79
N LEU A 70 4.60 -5.25 -19.89
CA LEU A 70 5.69 -4.94 -18.97
C LEU A 70 7.00 -4.65 -19.72
N THR A 71 7.33 -5.50 -20.70
CA THR A 71 8.52 -5.34 -21.54
C THR A 71 8.44 -4.07 -22.40
N ARG A 72 7.33 -3.84 -23.12
CA ARG A 72 7.16 -2.62 -23.93
C ARG A 72 7.21 -1.36 -23.07
N GLY A 73 6.53 -1.35 -21.93
CA GLY A 73 6.52 -0.22 -21.00
C GLY A 73 7.92 0.14 -20.50
N LEU A 74 8.75 -0.86 -20.17
CA LEU A 74 10.12 -0.63 -19.73
C LEU A 74 11.03 -0.10 -20.84
N VAL A 75 10.93 -0.64 -22.07
CA VAL A 75 11.70 -0.15 -23.23
C VAL A 75 11.31 1.30 -23.55
N THR A 76 10.03 1.55 -23.83
CA THR A 76 9.53 2.90 -24.18
C THR A 76 9.79 3.92 -23.07
N GLY A 77 9.63 3.52 -21.80
CA GLY A 77 9.93 4.39 -20.65
C GLY A 77 11.42 4.74 -20.54
N SER A 78 12.32 3.84 -20.95
CA SER A 78 13.76 4.07 -20.90
C SER A 78 14.25 4.90 -22.09
N GLU A 79 13.69 4.68 -23.28
CA GLU A 79 13.90 5.54 -24.46
C GLU A 79 13.52 7.00 -24.17
N ARG A 80 12.35 7.23 -23.52
CA ARG A 80 11.94 8.57 -23.05
C ARG A 80 12.90 9.21 -22.05
N ARG A 81 13.68 8.41 -21.31
CA ARG A 81 14.72 8.86 -20.37
C ARG A 81 16.11 8.98 -21.03
N GLY A 82 16.20 8.81 -22.35
CA GLY A 82 17.38 9.15 -23.16
C GLY A 82 18.14 7.97 -23.77
N ALA A 83 17.84 6.72 -23.38
CA ALA A 83 18.51 5.54 -23.94
C ALA A 83 17.62 4.30 -23.97
N ARG A 84 17.59 3.59 -25.09
CA ARG A 84 17.05 2.22 -25.18
C ARG A 84 17.93 1.28 -24.32
N PRO A 85 17.36 0.31 -23.59
CA PRO A 85 18.15 -0.71 -22.94
C PRO A 85 18.78 -1.65 -23.96
N GLU A 86 20.01 -2.05 -23.73
CA GLU A 86 20.76 -2.98 -24.58
C GLU A 86 20.54 -4.44 -24.16
N SER A 87 20.22 -4.67 -22.89
CA SER A 87 19.83 -5.98 -22.38
C SER A 87 18.91 -5.85 -21.17
N MET A 88 18.37 -6.99 -20.71
CA MET A 88 17.55 -7.05 -19.49
C MET A 88 17.95 -8.23 -18.59
N VAL A 89 17.70 -8.07 -17.29
CA VAL A 89 17.59 -9.18 -16.34
C VAL A 89 16.12 -9.38 -16.00
N VAL A 90 15.66 -10.63 -16.02
CA VAL A 90 14.32 -11.04 -15.60
C VAL A 90 14.41 -11.73 -14.24
N TYR A 91 13.54 -11.34 -13.31
CA TYR A 91 13.36 -12.04 -12.04
C TYR A 91 11.90 -12.44 -11.88
N LEU A 92 11.66 -13.68 -11.48
CA LEU A 92 10.36 -14.23 -11.10
C LEU A 92 10.48 -14.69 -9.65
N CYS A 93 9.89 -13.94 -8.73
CA CYS A 93 9.93 -14.20 -7.30
C CYS A 93 8.58 -14.76 -6.86
N GLN A 94 8.55 -15.97 -6.32
CA GLN A 94 7.32 -16.57 -5.80
C GLN A 94 7.65 -17.61 -4.73
N GLU A 95 7.08 -17.46 -3.55
CA GLU A 95 7.24 -18.46 -2.49
C GLU A 95 6.41 -19.72 -2.79
N PRO A 96 6.90 -20.92 -2.44
CA PRO A 96 6.15 -22.16 -2.64
C PRO A 96 4.92 -22.18 -1.73
N ALA A 97 3.80 -22.68 -2.25
CA ALA A 97 2.62 -22.93 -1.43
C ALA A 97 2.91 -23.99 -0.34
N GLN A 98 2.09 -24.05 0.70
CA GLN A 98 2.31 -24.98 1.82
C GLN A 98 2.32 -26.45 1.35
N GLY A 99 3.50 -27.06 1.34
CA GLY A 99 3.72 -28.43 0.86
C GLY A 99 4.05 -28.56 -0.64
N GLU A 100 4.12 -27.45 -1.39
CA GLU A 100 4.67 -27.42 -2.75
C GLU A 100 6.20 -27.62 -2.70
N ALA A 101 6.74 -28.44 -3.60
CA ALA A 101 8.18 -28.62 -3.71
C ALA A 101 8.80 -27.48 -4.54
N ARG A 102 9.96 -26.96 -4.13
CA ARG A 102 10.58 -25.76 -4.74
C ARG A 102 10.70 -25.80 -6.26
N HIS A 103 11.09 -26.95 -6.83
CA HIS A 103 11.19 -27.13 -8.28
C HIS A 103 9.85 -26.94 -9.01
N GLN A 104 8.70 -27.20 -8.35
CA GLN A 104 7.38 -27.04 -8.95
C GLN A 104 7.06 -25.58 -9.25
N VAL A 105 7.54 -24.64 -8.41
CA VAL A 105 7.46 -23.19 -8.65
C VAL A 105 8.23 -22.82 -9.93
N ARG A 106 9.47 -23.32 -10.06
CA ARG A 106 10.30 -23.12 -11.27
C ARG A 106 9.63 -23.69 -12.52
N GLU A 107 9.11 -24.92 -12.47
CA GLU A 107 8.45 -25.51 -13.64
C GLU A 107 7.13 -24.80 -13.99
N ARG A 108 6.36 -24.35 -12.98
CA ARG A 108 5.14 -23.55 -13.14
C ARG A 108 5.43 -22.20 -13.80
N LEU A 109 6.52 -21.53 -13.42
CA LEU A 109 6.89 -20.20 -13.93
C LEU A 109 7.74 -20.25 -15.22
N ARG A 110 8.20 -21.42 -15.66
CA ARG A 110 8.97 -21.61 -16.90
C ARG A 110 8.30 -21.01 -18.16
N PRO A 111 6.99 -21.15 -18.40
CA PRO A 111 6.35 -20.55 -19.58
C PRO A 111 6.38 -19.02 -19.53
N LEU A 112 6.16 -18.42 -18.35
CA LEU A 112 6.23 -16.97 -18.15
C LEU A 112 7.65 -16.43 -18.40
N ALA A 113 8.68 -17.12 -17.89
CA ALA A 113 10.07 -16.78 -18.18
C ALA A 113 10.37 -16.80 -19.69
N GLN A 114 9.88 -17.81 -20.40
CA GLN A 114 10.06 -17.92 -21.85
C GLN A 114 9.29 -16.83 -22.62
N LEU A 115 8.07 -16.49 -22.21
CA LEU A 115 7.29 -15.38 -22.78
C LEU A 115 8.04 -14.06 -22.64
N LEU A 116 8.47 -13.70 -21.43
CA LEU A 116 9.24 -12.47 -21.17
C LEU A 116 10.50 -12.40 -22.04
N ARG A 117 11.30 -13.47 -22.09
CA ARG A 117 12.49 -13.55 -22.96
C ARG A 117 12.16 -13.36 -24.44
N THR A 118 11.03 -13.91 -24.90
CA THR A 118 10.59 -13.81 -26.30
C THR A 118 10.09 -12.41 -26.63
N GLU A 119 9.30 -11.76 -25.76
CA GLU A 119 8.87 -10.37 -25.99
C GLU A 119 10.04 -9.38 -25.92
N CYS A 120 11.02 -9.58 -25.04
CA CYS A 120 12.23 -8.76 -25.00
C CYS A 120 13.07 -8.94 -26.29
N GLY A 121 13.23 -10.18 -26.77
CA GLY A 121 13.89 -10.48 -28.04
C GLY A 121 13.20 -9.88 -29.27
N ARG A 122 11.86 -9.79 -29.28
CA ARG A 122 11.09 -9.08 -30.32
C ARG A 122 11.31 -7.57 -30.36
N LEU A 123 11.83 -7.00 -29.27
CA LEU A 123 12.24 -5.60 -29.19
C LEU A 123 13.78 -5.47 -29.24
N ASP A 124 14.50 -6.45 -29.79
CA ASP A 124 15.97 -6.47 -29.88
C ASP A 124 16.72 -6.23 -28.55
N VAL A 125 16.06 -6.46 -27.40
CA VAL A 125 16.68 -6.33 -26.08
C VAL A 125 16.90 -7.74 -25.50
N PRO A 126 18.06 -8.37 -25.71
CA PRO A 126 18.32 -9.70 -25.19
C PRO A 126 18.24 -9.75 -23.65
N VAL A 127 17.59 -10.80 -23.14
CA VAL A 127 17.65 -11.12 -21.71
C VAL A 127 18.94 -11.88 -21.44
N VAL A 128 19.86 -11.27 -20.69
CA VAL A 128 21.15 -11.90 -20.32
C VAL A 128 20.97 -13.00 -19.28
N GLU A 129 20.05 -12.80 -18.34
CA GLU A 129 19.76 -13.74 -17.27
C GLU A 129 18.27 -13.67 -16.88
N ALA A 130 17.68 -14.83 -16.60
CA ALA A 130 16.30 -14.98 -16.18
C ALA A 130 16.24 -15.91 -14.97
N LEU A 131 15.95 -15.35 -13.80
CA LEU A 131 16.01 -16.06 -12.51
C LEU A 131 14.62 -16.38 -11.96
N CYS A 132 14.45 -17.60 -11.46
CA CYS A 132 13.41 -17.94 -10.51
C CYS A 132 13.99 -17.77 -9.09
N ILE A 133 13.26 -17.14 -8.17
CA ILE A 133 13.62 -17.00 -6.76
C ILE A 133 12.47 -17.49 -5.89
N ALA A 134 12.74 -18.41 -4.96
CA ALA A 134 11.79 -19.02 -4.03
C ALA A 134 12.50 -19.60 -2.80
N ASP A 135 11.97 -19.45 -1.60
CA ASP A 135 12.48 -20.01 -0.32
C ASP A 135 13.99 -19.78 -0.09
N ASN A 136 14.43 -18.52 -0.28
CA ASN A 136 15.83 -18.10 -0.24
C ASN A 136 16.78 -18.90 -1.18
N ARG A 137 16.26 -19.37 -2.31
CA ARG A 137 17.02 -20.06 -3.37
C ARG A 137 16.75 -19.48 -4.74
N PHE A 138 17.64 -19.75 -5.68
CA PHE A 138 17.47 -19.36 -7.07
C PHE A 138 17.78 -20.48 -8.08
N TRP A 139 17.21 -20.33 -9.28
CA TRP A 139 17.49 -21.11 -10.48
C TRP A 139 17.62 -20.15 -11.66
N SER A 140 18.52 -20.43 -12.59
CA SER A 140 18.56 -19.75 -13.89
C SER A 140 17.77 -20.53 -14.93
N TYR A 141 16.94 -19.82 -15.71
CA TYR A 141 16.34 -20.33 -16.96
C TYR A 141 17.27 -20.14 -18.17
N CYS A 142 18.36 -19.40 -18.04
CA CYS A 142 19.40 -19.26 -19.07
C CYS A 142 20.48 -20.34 -18.97
N CYS A 143 20.67 -20.99 -17.82
CA CYS A 143 21.69 -22.04 -17.66
C CYS A 143 21.35 -23.28 -18.51
N VAL A 144 22.29 -23.64 -19.40
CA VAL A 144 22.21 -24.83 -20.28
C VAL A 144 22.89 -26.07 -19.68
N THR A 145 23.64 -25.90 -18.59
CA THR A 145 24.38 -26.98 -17.93
C THR A 145 23.47 -27.75 -16.97
N PRO A 146 23.30 -29.07 -17.09
CA PRO A 146 22.39 -29.84 -16.22
C PRO A 146 22.70 -29.72 -14.73
N ASP A 147 23.97 -29.83 -14.34
CA ASP A 147 24.40 -29.84 -12.94
C ASP A 147 24.52 -28.44 -12.29
N CYS A 148 24.30 -27.37 -13.06
CA CYS A 148 24.40 -25.97 -12.63
C CYS A 148 23.22 -25.52 -11.74
N CYS A 149 22.04 -26.10 -11.97
CA CYS A 149 20.80 -25.73 -11.31
C CYS A 149 20.13 -27.00 -10.76
N PRO A 150 20.53 -27.48 -9.56
CA PRO A 150 19.88 -28.64 -8.94
C PRO A 150 18.38 -28.36 -8.72
N ASP A 151 17.56 -29.41 -8.68
CA ASP A 151 16.10 -29.26 -8.51
C ASP A 151 15.73 -28.52 -7.21
N ASP A 152 16.47 -28.77 -6.12
CA ASP A 152 16.32 -28.05 -4.85
C ASP A 152 16.72 -26.57 -4.91
N GLY A 153 17.40 -26.12 -5.97
CA GLY A 153 17.84 -24.73 -6.16
C GLY A 153 19.15 -24.39 -5.46
N VAL A 154 19.86 -23.40 -6.00
CA VAL A 154 21.11 -22.90 -5.42
C VAL A 154 20.74 -22.01 -4.22
N PRO A 155 21.27 -22.27 -3.01
CA PRO A 155 20.99 -21.44 -1.85
C PRO A 155 21.57 -20.04 -2.03
N MET A 156 20.77 -19.02 -1.76
CA MET A 156 21.28 -17.66 -1.58
C MET A 156 21.99 -17.55 -0.22
N GLY A 157 22.81 -16.50 -0.07
CA GLY A 157 23.43 -16.19 1.22
C GLY A 157 22.38 -15.90 2.30
N LEU A 158 22.83 -15.75 3.55
CA LEU A 158 21.95 -15.18 4.57
C LEU A 158 21.69 -13.70 4.21
N PRO A 159 20.42 -13.25 4.16
CA PRO A 159 20.10 -11.85 3.87
C PRO A 159 20.92 -10.89 4.75
N GLY A 160 21.51 -9.85 4.14
CA GLY A 160 22.35 -8.89 4.85
C GLY A 160 23.84 -9.24 4.98
N THR A 161 24.28 -10.44 4.58
CA THR A 161 25.69 -10.89 4.76
C THR A 161 26.61 -10.66 3.58
N SER A 162 26.10 -10.23 2.43
CA SER A 162 26.89 -10.07 1.20
C SER A 162 27.69 -8.76 1.14
N VAL A 163 28.67 -8.69 0.23
CA VAL A 163 29.41 -7.45 -0.05
C VAL A 163 28.47 -6.34 -0.55
N LEU A 164 27.45 -6.70 -1.32
CA LEU A 164 26.43 -5.75 -1.76
C LEU A 164 25.55 -5.28 -0.60
N ALA A 165 25.16 -6.16 0.32
CA ALA A 165 24.43 -5.78 1.53
C ALA A 165 25.20 -4.77 2.39
N ALA A 166 26.51 -5.01 2.58
CA ALA A 166 27.39 -4.08 3.29
C ALA A 166 27.50 -2.72 2.55
N ALA A 167 27.69 -2.73 1.23
CA ALA A 167 27.76 -1.52 0.41
C ALA A 167 26.45 -0.74 0.39
N ALA A 168 25.30 -1.42 0.30
CA ALA A 168 23.98 -0.83 0.35
C ALA A 168 23.69 -0.20 1.72
N THR A 169 24.05 -0.89 2.81
CA THR A 169 23.94 -0.36 4.18
C THR A 169 24.82 0.88 4.36
N TYR A 170 26.05 0.86 3.84
CA TYR A 170 26.95 2.02 3.85
C TYR A 170 26.38 3.20 3.04
N ALA A 171 25.71 2.92 1.91
CA ALA A 171 25.00 3.91 1.11
C ALA A 171 23.65 4.36 1.71
N GLY A 172 23.29 3.89 2.92
CA GLY A 172 22.03 4.25 3.60
C GLY A 172 20.78 3.55 3.05
N LEU A 173 20.92 2.59 2.13
CA LEU A 173 19.79 1.82 1.59
C LEU A 173 19.29 0.83 2.65
N GLN A 174 18.13 1.11 3.23
CA GLN A 174 17.41 0.18 4.10
C GLN A 174 16.50 -0.71 3.26
N VAL A 175 16.86 -1.99 3.11
CA VAL A 175 15.94 -2.99 2.59
C VAL A 175 14.92 -3.33 3.67
N ARG A 176 13.64 -3.06 3.39
CA ARG A 176 12.53 -3.43 4.27
C ARG A 176 12.25 -4.94 4.22
N GLY A 177 11.33 -5.38 5.07
CA GLY A 177 10.79 -6.74 5.04
C GLY A 177 10.05 -7.03 3.73
N THR A 178 9.15 -8.01 3.76
CA THR A 178 8.40 -8.39 2.57
C THR A 178 7.18 -7.50 2.33
N LEU A 179 6.64 -7.52 1.11
CA LEU A 179 5.43 -6.73 0.82
C LEU A 179 4.18 -7.36 1.43
N SER A 180 4.15 -8.68 1.62
CA SER A 180 3.12 -9.32 2.42
C SER A 180 3.14 -8.81 3.86
N GLU A 181 4.32 -8.71 4.49
CA GLU A 181 4.46 -8.13 5.83
C GLU A 181 3.99 -6.67 5.89
N LEU A 182 4.26 -5.88 4.85
CA LEU A 182 3.82 -4.48 4.77
C LEU A 182 2.29 -4.37 4.60
N ARG A 183 1.69 -5.18 3.72
CA ARG A 183 0.23 -5.24 3.50
C ARG A 183 -0.52 -5.80 4.71
N ALA A 184 0.05 -6.75 5.44
CA ALA A 184 -0.51 -7.31 6.68
C ALA A 184 -0.82 -6.23 7.73
N ARG A 185 -0.06 -5.13 7.74
CA ARG A 185 -0.29 -3.97 8.63
C ARG A 185 -1.59 -3.21 8.34
N PHE A 186 -2.15 -3.40 7.15
CA PHE A 186 -3.35 -2.72 6.65
C PHE A 186 -4.56 -3.66 6.49
N HIS A 187 -4.35 -4.98 6.46
CA HIS A 187 -5.42 -5.94 6.24
C HIS A 187 -6.47 -5.91 7.37
N PRO A 188 -7.78 -5.86 7.02
CA PRO A 188 -8.85 -5.92 8.01
C PRO A 188 -8.78 -7.16 8.89
N TRP A 189 -9.12 -7.03 10.17
CA TRP A 189 -9.13 -8.15 11.11
C TRP A 189 -10.06 -9.27 10.65
N GLU A 190 -9.55 -10.50 10.71
CA GLU A 190 -10.31 -11.74 10.51
C GLU A 190 -10.49 -12.53 11.82
N THR A 191 -10.19 -11.87 12.95
CA THR A 191 -10.29 -12.41 14.31
C THR A 191 -11.70 -12.27 14.87
N ALA A 192 -11.97 -12.91 16.01
CA ALA A 192 -13.26 -12.78 16.71
C ALA A 192 -13.64 -11.32 17.07
N ALA A 193 -12.65 -10.43 17.25
CA ALA A 193 -12.88 -9.00 17.52
C ALA A 193 -13.54 -8.27 16.34
N ALA A 194 -13.42 -8.79 15.11
CA ALA A 194 -14.08 -8.22 13.94
C ALA A 194 -15.61 -8.14 14.10
N LEU A 195 -16.23 -9.12 14.79
CA LEU A 195 -17.68 -9.12 15.02
C LEU A 195 -18.13 -8.03 16.02
N GLU A 196 -17.27 -7.65 16.97
CA GLU A 196 -17.55 -6.53 17.88
C GLU A 196 -17.36 -5.18 17.17
N GLN A 197 -16.33 -5.07 16.34
CA GLN A 197 -16.10 -3.92 15.49
C GLN A 197 -17.23 -3.71 14.45
N GLU A 198 -17.75 -4.78 13.85
CA GLU A 198 -18.89 -4.74 12.91
C GLU A 198 -20.16 -4.20 13.60
N ARG A 199 -20.49 -4.67 14.81
CA ARG A 199 -21.62 -4.14 15.60
C ARG A 199 -21.43 -2.66 15.97
N ALA A 200 -20.20 -2.24 16.24
CA ALA A 200 -19.88 -0.84 16.52
C ALA A 200 -20.04 0.03 15.26
N LEU A 201 -19.64 -0.49 14.09
CA LEU A 201 -19.88 0.12 12.78
C LEU A 201 -21.37 0.25 12.49
N ASP A 202 -22.18 -0.79 12.65
CA ASP A 202 -23.64 -0.72 12.46
C ASP A 202 -24.30 0.33 13.36
N THR A 203 -23.91 0.36 14.64
CA THR A 203 -24.44 1.33 15.62
C THR A 203 -24.04 2.76 15.25
N ALA A 204 -22.80 2.98 14.83
CA ALA A 204 -22.32 4.28 14.40
C ALA A 204 -22.94 4.69 13.05
N ASN A 205 -23.15 3.76 12.13
CA ASN A 205 -23.76 3.95 10.81
C ASN A 205 -25.20 4.47 10.95
N ALA A 206 -26.03 3.78 11.74
CA ALA A 206 -27.39 4.20 12.06
C ALA A 206 -27.48 5.58 12.72
N ARG A 207 -26.44 6.00 13.48
CA ARG A 207 -26.38 7.30 14.15
C ARG A 207 -25.85 8.44 13.27
N LEU A 208 -24.85 8.15 12.43
CA LEU A 208 -24.05 9.17 11.74
C LEU A 208 -24.52 9.41 10.31
N VAL A 209 -24.84 8.38 9.54
CA VAL A 209 -25.21 8.56 8.12
C VAL A 209 -26.41 9.50 7.93
N PRO A 210 -27.50 9.42 8.72
CA PRO A 210 -28.58 10.41 8.62
C PRO A 210 -28.14 11.86 8.87
N ARG A 211 -27.17 12.08 9.76
CA ARG A 211 -26.60 13.41 10.08
C ARG A 211 -25.54 13.88 9.07
N ILE A 212 -24.89 12.97 8.36
CA ILE A 212 -23.93 13.29 7.28
C ILE A 212 -24.66 13.70 6.01
N LEU A 213 -25.80 13.05 5.73
CA LEU A 213 -26.66 13.35 4.58
C LEU A 213 -27.52 14.62 4.79
N ASP A 214 -27.82 14.98 6.03
CA ASP A 214 -28.46 16.26 6.36
C ASP A 214 -27.48 17.44 6.27
N THR A 215 -27.76 18.38 5.36
CA THR A 215 -26.94 19.58 5.14
C THR A 215 -26.78 20.44 6.39
N ALA A 216 -27.77 20.50 7.29
CA ALA A 216 -27.70 21.34 8.48
C ALA A 216 -26.74 20.77 9.55
N SER A 217 -26.74 19.46 9.76
CA SER A 217 -25.90 18.81 10.77
C SER A 217 -24.57 18.24 10.25
N ARG A 218 -24.37 18.13 8.94
CA ARG A 218 -23.11 17.64 8.31
C ARG A 218 -21.86 18.37 8.82
N ALA A 219 -21.88 19.70 8.86
CA ALA A 219 -20.74 20.49 9.36
C ALA A 219 -20.43 20.20 10.84
N ALA A 220 -21.47 20.05 11.67
CA ALA A 220 -21.30 19.71 13.09
C ALA A 220 -20.75 18.28 13.28
N VAL A 221 -21.13 17.33 12.41
CA VAL A 221 -20.55 15.97 12.40
C VAL A 221 -19.07 16.01 11.97
N ALA A 222 -18.72 16.79 10.95
CA ALA A 222 -17.32 16.95 10.51
C ALA A 222 -16.43 17.46 11.66
N ASP A 223 -16.86 18.51 12.36
CA ASP A 223 -16.13 19.04 13.52
C ASP A 223 -16.14 18.08 14.73
N GLU A 224 -17.18 17.27 14.92
CA GLU A 224 -17.24 16.22 15.96
C GLU A 224 -16.21 15.12 15.66
N THR A 225 -16.19 14.62 14.43
CA THR A 225 -15.22 13.64 13.93
C THR A 225 -13.78 14.15 14.07
N LEU A 226 -13.49 15.38 13.64
CA LEU A 226 -12.13 15.93 13.72
C LEU A 226 -11.67 16.17 15.15
N ARG A 227 -12.54 16.68 16.04
CA ARG A 227 -12.22 16.78 17.48
C ARG A 227 -11.98 15.41 18.12
N GLN A 228 -12.60 14.35 17.61
CA GLN A 228 -12.32 12.99 18.04
C GLN A 228 -11.00 12.47 17.46
N ALA A 229 -10.75 12.67 16.17
CA ALA A 229 -9.53 12.24 15.49
C ALA A 229 -8.28 12.93 16.05
N HIS A 230 -8.31 14.23 16.36
CA HIS A 230 -7.24 14.93 17.09
C HIS A 230 -6.97 14.30 18.47
N ARG A 231 -8.03 13.97 19.23
CA ARG A 231 -7.88 13.30 20.54
C ARG A 231 -7.25 11.91 20.40
N MET A 232 -7.60 11.16 19.35
CA MET A 232 -6.96 9.87 19.06
C MET A 232 -5.49 10.06 18.66
N ARG A 233 -5.20 10.95 17.71
CA ARG A 233 -3.83 11.25 17.25
C ARG A 233 -2.91 11.61 18.42
N ASN A 234 -3.38 12.44 19.36
CA ASN A 234 -2.59 12.80 20.55
C ASN A 234 -2.39 11.58 21.47
N ARG A 235 -3.41 10.74 21.70
CA ARG A 235 -3.27 9.45 22.42
C ARG A 235 -2.21 8.54 21.79
N PHE A 236 -2.08 8.55 20.46
CA PHE A 236 -1.04 7.81 19.73
C PHE A 236 0.35 8.46 19.86
N ALA A 237 0.44 9.80 19.91
CA ALA A 237 1.68 10.53 20.14
C ALA A 237 2.24 10.29 21.56
N ASP A 238 1.35 10.26 22.56
CA ASP A 238 1.69 9.99 23.96
C ASP A 238 2.05 8.50 24.20
N ALA A 239 1.65 7.60 23.31
CA ALA A 239 1.86 6.16 23.46
C ALA A 239 3.27 5.74 22.98
N PRO A 240 4.08 5.07 23.83
CA PRO A 240 5.45 4.71 23.51
C PRO A 240 5.52 3.72 22.33
N THR A 241 6.53 3.89 21.49
CA THR A 241 6.80 3.00 20.36
C THR A 241 7.36 1.66 20.84
N VAL A 242 6.82 0.56 20.30
CA VAL A 242 7.27 -0.81 20.60
C VAL A 242 8.10 -1.33 19.43
N SER A 243 9.19 -2.03 19.71
CA SER A 243 10.01 -2.68 18.67
C SER A 243 9.30 -3.89 18.06
N GLY A 244 9.32 -3.97 16.73
CA GLY A 244 8.69 -5.03 15.95
C GLY A 244 7.32 -4.63 15.40
N THR A 245 7.12 -4.80 14.09
CA THR A 245 5.94 -4.34 13.33
C THR A 245 4.62 -4.87 13.93
N LEU A 246 4.51 -6.20 14.06
CA LEU A 246 3.30 -6.85 14.60
C LEU A 246 2.98 -6.41 16.03
N LEU A 247 3.98 -6.26 16.91
CA LEU A 247 3.75 -5.83 18.29
C LEU A 247 3.34 -4.36 18.38
N ALA A 248 3.92 -3.50 17.53
CA ALA A 248 3.51 -2.11 17.41
C ALA A 248 2.06 -1.99 16.88
N ASP A 249 1.72 -2.75 15.84
CA ASP A 249 0.37 -2.73 15.26
C ASP A 249 -0.69 -3.28 16.23
N LEU A 250 -0.40 -4.37 16.95
CA LEU A 250 -1.29 -4.87 18.01
C LEU A 250 -1.45 -3.86 19.15
N ARG A 251 -0.38 -3.15 19.55
CA ARG A 251 -0.45 -2.13 20.59
C ARG A 251 -1.24 -0.90 20.14
N ASP A 252 -1.06 -0.47 18.89
CA ASP A 252 -1.85 0.60 18.27
C ASP A 252 -3.33 0.21 18.17
N ASP A 253 -3.61 -1.06 17.93
CA ASP A 253 -4.95 -1.64 17.98
C ASP A 253 -5.55 -1.68 19.40
N GLU A 254 -4.77 -1.64 20.48
CA GLU A 254 -5.30 -1.49 21.85
C GLU A 254 -5.65 -0.03 22.21
N LEU A 255 -5.10 0.96 21.51
CA LEU A 255 -5.29 2.39 21.83
C LEU A 255 -6.66 2.95 21.41
N LEU A 256 -7.44 2.22 20.61
CA LEU A 256 -8.73 2.64 20.08
C LEU A 256 -9.85 1.73 20.56
N THR A 257 -10.95 2.28 21.08
CA THR A 257 -12.17 1.49 21.29
C THR A 257 -12.89 1.21 19.96
N HIS A 258 -13.71 0.16 19.91
CA HIS A 258 -14.47 -0.19 18.69
C HIS A 258 -15.40 0.97 18.23
N SER A 259 -16.09 1.62 19.18
CA SER A 259 -16.97 2.76 18.91
C SER A 259 -16.23 4.03 18.49
N GLU A 260 -15.03 4.28 19.01
CA GLU A 260 -14.17 5.37 18.56
C GLU A 260 -13.76 5.16 17.09
N ALA A 261 -13.26 3.96 16.75
CA ALA A 261 -12.85 3.64 15.39
C ALA A 261 -14.03 3.67 14.40
N ALA A 262 -15.19 3.08 14.77
CA ALA A 262 -16.39 3.10 13.94
C ALA A 262 -16.86 4.54 13.62
N THR A 263 -16.82 5.44 14.60
CA THR A 263 -17.16 6.86 14.40
C THR A 263 -16.20 7.54 13.42
N LEU A 264 -14.89 7.27 13.53
CA LEU A 264 -13.90 7.86 12.63
C LEU A 264 -13.97 7.28 11.21
N ILE A 265 -14.13 5.97 11.04
CA ILE A 265 -14.23 5.31 9.73
C ILE A 265 -15.40 5.87 8.92
N LEU A 266 -16.56 6.08 9.56
CA LEU A 266 -17.74 6.67 8.91
C LEU A 266 -17.61 8.18 8.71
N GLY A 267 -17.04 8.91 9.68
CA GLY A 267 -16.84 10.35 9.57
C GLY A 267 -15.85 10.74 8.47
N LEU A 268 -14.83 9.91 8.22
CA LEU A 268 -13.83 10.10 7.14
C LEU A 268 -14.40 9.87 5.72
N GLN A 269 -15.64 9.41 5.57
CA GLN A 269 -16.29 9.36 4.25
C GLN A 269 -16.74 10.74 3.77
N ASP A 270 -16.87 11.73 4.68
CA ASP A 270 -17.05 13.12 4.28
C ASP A 270 -15.74 13.72 3.76
N ARG A 271 -15.77 14.23 2.52
CA ARG A 271 -14.58 14.75 1.82
C ARG A 271 -13.90 15.88 2.60
N THR A 272 -14.64 16.86 3.09
CA THR A 272 -14.10 17.99 3.86
C THR A 272 -13.44 17.52 5.15
N THR A 273 -14.04 16.54 5.83
CA THR A 273 -13.49 15.90 7.04
C THR A 273 -12.17 15.18 6.74
N ARG A 274 -12.12 14.39 5.66
CA ARG A 274 -10.92 13.70 5.19
C ARG A 274 -9.82 14.68 4.80
N ASP A 275 -10.14 15.72 4.05
CA ASP A 275 -9.15 16.66 3.51
C ASP A 275 -8.51 17.47 4.66
N ARG A 276 -9.27 17.79 5.73
CA ARG A 276 -8.74 18.31 7.00
C ARG A 276 -7.87 17.30 7.76
N ALA A 277 -8.17 16.01 7.68
CA ALA A 277 -7.33 14.96 8.28
C ALA A 277 -6.04 14.69 7.47
N ALA A 278 -6.03 15.01 6.17
CA ALA A 278 -4.85 14.91 5.30
C ALA A 278 -3.78 15.97 5.61
N GLU A 279 -4.12 17.03 6.36
CA GLU A 279 -3.18 18.07 6.82
C GLU A 279 -2.17 17.58 7.87
N TRP A 280 -2.28 16.35 8.38
CA TRP A 280 -1.36 15.76 9.38
C TRP A 280 -0.25 14.94 8.71
N MET A 281 0.34 15.49 7.64
CA MET A 281 1.34 14.82 6.81
C MET A 281 2.80 15.16 7.13
N GLU A 282 3.03 16.10 8.06
CA GLU A 282 4.35 16.68 8.35
C GLU A 282 4.67 16.75 9.85
N GLY A 283 5.98 16.85 10.16
CA GLY A 283 6.50 17.05 11.50
C GLY A 283 6.08 15.96 12.49
N ASP A 284 5.94 16.35 13.76
CA ASP A 284 5.58 15.46 14.86
C ASP A 284 4.15 14.90 14.75
N GLU A 285 3.31 15.48 13.87
CA GLU A 285 1.92 15.01 13.64
C GLU A 285 1.87 13.78 12.73
N ALA A 286 2.86 13.60 11.83
CA ALA A 286 2.84 12.59 10.77
C ALA A 286 2.92 11.15 11.30
N ALA A 287 3.88 10.84 12.18
CA ALA A 287 4.06 9.47 12.67
C ALA A 287 2.88 8.96 13.52
N PRO A 288 2.28 9.76 14.44
CA PRO A 288 1.04 9.40 15.12
C PRO A 288 -0.17 9.28 14.18
N ALA A 289 -0.29 10.15 13.17
CA ALA A 289 -1.38 10.08 12.19
C ALA A 289 -1.30 8.79 11.36
N LEU A 290 -0.12 8.43 10.85
CA LEU A 290 0.09 7.21 10.08
C LEU A 290 -0.25 5.94 10.90
N ARG A 291 0.10 5.90 12.19
CA ARG A 291 -0.28 4.81 13.10
C ARG A 291 -1.80 4.72 13.29
N LEU A 292 -2.48 5.85 13.50
CA LEU A 292 -3.94 5.94 13.57
C LEU A 292 -4.60 5.43 12.28
N TRP A 293 -4.12 5.85 11.11
CA TRP A 293 -4.67 5.44 9.81
C TRP A 293 -4.51 3.94 9.54
N ARG A 294 -3.36 3.34 9.88
CA ARG A 294 -3.17 1.87 9.84
C ARG A 294 -4.19 1.14 10.73
N ALA A 295 -4.34 1.58 11.98
CA ALA A 295 -5.28 0.97 12.93
C ALA A 295 -6.75 1.11 12.51
N LEU A 296 -7.14 2.22 11.86
CA LEU A 296 -8.49 2.35 11.28
C LEU A 296 -8.68 1.47 10.04
N ALA A 297 -7.69 1.34 9.16
CA ALA A 297 -7.76 0.44 8.01
C ALA A 297 -7.99 -1.03 8.41
N ARG A 298 -7.24 -1.52 9.41
CA ARG A 298 -7.43 -2.87 9.99
C ARG A 298 -8.82 -3.11 10.61
N ARG A 299 -9.59 -2.05 10.88
CA ARG A 299 -10.92 -2.10 11.50
C ARG A 299 -12.08 -1.93 10.51
N CYS A 300 -11.80 -1.79 9.22
CA CYS A 300 -12.79 -1.76 8.16
C CYS A 300 -13.18 -3.20 7.78
N VAL A 301 -13.95 -3.85 8.66
CA VAL A 301 -14.29 -5.28 8.61
C VAL A 301 -15.67 -5.55 7.98
N GLY A 302 -15.90 -6.80 7.58
CA GLY A 302 -17.22 -7.27 7.14
C GLY A 302 -17.75 -6.48 5.93
N PRO A 303 -19.02 -6.02 5.95
CA PRO A 303 -19.61 -5.18 4.90
C PRO A 303 -18.90 -3.83 4.69
N TYR A 304 -18.14 -3.35 5.68
CA TYR A 304 -17.52 -2.02 5.66
C TYR A 304 -16.11 -2.01 5.06
N ARG A 305 -15.67 -3.08 4.38
CA ARG A 305 -14.33 -3.15 3.75
C ARG A 305 -14.07 -2.03 2.74
N GLU A 306 -15.08 -1.61 1.97
CA GLU A 306 -14.99 -0.48 1.02
C GLU A 306 -14.63 0.85 1.73
N HIS A 307 -15.08 1.02 2.98
CA HIS A 307 -14.80 2.23 3.77
C HIS A 307 -13.31 2.36 4.14
N ALA A 308 -12.51 1.30 3.95
CA ALA A 308 -11.06 1.32 4.12
C ALA A 308 -10.36 2.26 3.14
N ALA A 309 -10.97 2.58 1.98
CA ALA A 309 -10.36 3.44 0.97
C ALA A 309 -9.91 4.79 1.56
N ALA A 310 -10.72 5.41 2.44
CA ALA A 310 -10.37 6.67 3.09
C ALA A 310 -9.13 6.58 4.02
N PRO A 311 -9.10 5.73 5.08
CA PRO A 311 -7.91 5.60 5.93
C PRO A 311 -6.68 5.03 5.20
N LEU A 312 -6.85 4.13 4.22
CA LEU A 312 -5.73 3.65 3.40
C LEU A 312 -5.12 4.77 2.54
N THR A 313 -5.95 5.64 1.95
CA THR A 313 -5.47 6.81 1.20
C THR A 313 -4.74 7.80 2.11
N LEU A 314 -5.25 8.06 3.31
CA LEU A 314 -4.60 8.93 4.30
C LEU A 314 -3.27 8.33 4.78
N ALA A 315 -3.21 7.01 5.03
CA ALA A 315 -1.96 6.35 5.37
C ALA A 315 -0.94 6.47 4.23
N GLY A 316 -1.35 6.22 2.98
CA GLY A 316 -0.48 6.35 1.81
C GLY A 316 0.02 7.77 1.59
N TRP A 317 -0.83 8.78 1.77
CA TRP A 317 -0.48 10.20 1.69
C TRP A 317 0.57 10.61 2.74
N VAL A 318 0.37 10.19 4.01
CA VAL A 318 1.33 10.49 5.08
C VAL A 318 2.63 9.74 4.88
N ALA A 319 2.60 8.45 4.51
CA ALA A 319 3.79 7.67 4.20
C ALA A 319 4.64 8.34 3.10
N TRP A 320 4.02 8.74 1.98
CA TRP A 320 4.67 9.46 0.89
C TRP A 320 5.24 10.80 1.36
N SER A 321 4.47 11.54 2.15
CA SER A 321 4.91 12.81 2.75
C SER A 321 6.05 12.66 3.76
N THR A 322 6.27 11.47 4.33
CA THR A 322 7.44 11.17 5.17
C THR A 322 8.61 10.54 4.41
N GLY A 323 8.48 10.33 3.09
CA GLY A 323 9.51 9.72 2.25
C GLY A 323 9.48 8.18 2.20
N ASP A 324 8.46 7.53 2.77
CA ASP A 324 8.24 6.08 2.60
C ASP A 324 7.38 5.82 1.35
N ASP A 325 8.03 6.01 0.19
CA ASP A 325 7.48 5.76 -1.14
C ASP A 325 6.91 4.35 -1.35
N LEU A 326 7.40 3.37 -0.57
CA LEU A 326 6.98 1.98 -0.70
C LEU A 326 5.65 1.75 0.01
N GLU A 327 5.57 2.15 1.28
CA GLU A 327 4.33 2.09 2.06
C GLU A 327 3.25 2.99 1.43
N ALA A 328 3.64 4.13 0.85
CA ALA A 328 2.74 4.97 0.06
C ALA A 328 2.06 4.20 -1.08
N ARG A 329 2.84 3.60 -1.99
CA ARG A 329 2.30 2.90 -3.17
C ARG A 329 1.45 1.70 -2.80
N GLU A 330 1.89 0.90 -1.84
CA GLU A 330 1.15 -0.31 -1.42
C GLU A 330 -0.14 0.05 -0.65
N ALA A 331 -0.14 1.07 0.22
CA ALA A 331 -1.36 1.54 0.88
C ALA A 331 -2.37 2.15 -0.11
N LEU A 332 -1.90 2.92 -1.10
CA LEU A 332 -2.74 3.47 -2.16
C LEU A 332 -3.28 2.39 -3.11
N ALA A 333 -2.47 1.38 -3.45
CA ALA A 333 -2.94 0.22 -4.22
C ALA A 333 -4.00 -0.59 -3.46
N MET A 334 -3.84 -0.76 -2.13
CA MET A 334 -4.88 -1.35 -1.29
C MET A 334 -6.15 -0.49 -1.21
N ALA A 335 -6.03 0.84 -1.18
CA ALA A 335 -7.20 1.74 -1.23
C ALA A 335 -8.00 1.54 -2.52
N LEU A 336 -7.32 1.44 -3.67
CA LEU A 336 -7.94 1.15 -4.97
C LEU A 336 -8.48 -0.28 -5.09
N GLY A 337 -7.94 -1.23 -4.31
CA GLY A 337 -8.51 -2.56 -4.16
C GLY A 337 -9.79 -2.59 -3.31
N ALA A 338 -9.98 -1.62 -2.43
CA ALA A 338 -11.20 -1.45 -1.62
C ALA A 338 -12.29 -0.65 -2.35
N ASP A 339 -11.91 0.42 -3.05
CA ASP A 339 -12.78 1.21 -3.94
C ASP A 339 -11.98 1.67 -5.18
N PRO A 340 -12.18 1.03 -6.35
CA PRO A 340 -11.47 1.39 -7.59
C PRO A 340 -11.76 2.82 -8.09
N ASP A 341 -12.91 3.39 -7.74
CA ASP A 341 -13.34 4.72 -8.18
C ASP A 341 -12.97 5.84 -7.18
N TYR A 342 -12.25 5.51 -6.09
CA TYR A 342 -11.81 6.46 -5.07
C TYR A 342 -10.80 7.47 -5.63
N LEU A 343 -11.31 8.58 -6.17
CA LEU A 343 -10.55 9.59 -6.92
C LEU A 343 -9.27 10.07 -6.23
N PHE A 344 -9.28 10.24 -4.91
CA PHE A 344 -8.11 10.73 -4.17
C PHE A 344 -6.98 9.68 -4.13
N ALA A 345 -7.32 8.39 -3.98
CA ALA A 345 -6.35 7.30 -4.11
C ALA A 345 -5.80 7.23 -5.53
N ARG A 346 -6.66 7.38 -6.55
CA ARG A 346 -6.24 7.33 -7.96
C ARG A 346 -5.23 8.42 -8.30
N LEU A 347 -5.51 9.66 -7.90
CA LEU A 347 -4.64 10.81 -8.17
C LEU A 347 -3.30 10.69 -7.43
N LEU A 348 -3.31 10.32 -6.14
CA LEU A 348 -2.08 10.12 -5.38
C LEU A 348 -1.27 8.92 -5.92
N HIS A 349 -1.93 7.79 -6.23
CA HIS A 349 -1.24 6.62 -6.79
C HIS A 349 -0.60 6.93 -8.14
N GLN A 350 -1.25 7.71 -9.00
CA GLN A 350 -0.67 8.19 -10.24
C GLN A 350 0.55 9.10 -9.98
N ALA A 351 0.41 10.11 -9.11
CA ALA A 351 1.50 11.03 -8.76
C ALA A 351 2.74 10.31 -8.17
N CYS A 352 2.53 9.34 -7.26
CA CYS A 352 3.58 8.49 -6.69
C CYS A 352 4.30 7.63 -7.75
N ASN A 353 3.61 7.24 -8.83
CA ASN A 353 4.16 6.39 -9.89
C ASN A 353 4.81 7.18 -11.03
N GLU A 354 4.36 8.41 -11.27
CA GLU A 354 5.00 9.36 -12.19
C GLU A 354 6.25 10.02 -11.58
N GLY A 355 6.43 9.92 -10.25
CA GLY A 355 7.60 10.46 -9.55
C GLY A 355 7.52 11.96 -9.31
N LEU A 356 6.30 12.49 -9.13
CA LEU A 356 6.07 13.88 -8.75
C LEU A 356 6.60 14.14 -7.32
N ASP A 357 6.92 15.40 -7.01
CA ASP A 357 7.34 15.81 -5.66
C ASP A 357 6.09 16.03 -4.76
N PRO A 358 5.97 15.33 -3.61
CA PRO A 358 4.93 15.58 -2.61
C PRO A 358 4.80 17.05 -2.20
N GLU A 359 5.88 17.83 -2.25
CA GLU A 359 5.93 19.23 -1.83
C GLU A 359 4.97 20.14 -2.60
N SER A 360 4.66 19.80 -3.85
CA SER A 360 3.65 20.53 -4.64
C SER A 360 2.25 20.43 -4.02
N ILE A 361 1.87 19.25 -3.51
CA ILE A 361 0.56 18.99 -2.89
C ILE A 361 0.54 19.50 -1.45
N ARG A 362 1.64 19.30 -0.70
CA ARG A 362 1.80 19.87 0.66
C ARG A 362 1.62 21.38 0.65
N ARG A 363 2.19 22.11 -0.33
CA ARG A 363 2.01 23.56 -0.47
C ARG A 363 0.53 23.96 -0.58
N CYS A 364 -0.26 23.25 -1.38
CA CYS A 364 -1.69 23.49 -1.52
C CYS A 364 -2.43 23.26 -0.19
N LEU A 365 -2.19 22.13 0.48
CA LEU A 365 -2.82 21.84 1.78
C LEU A 365 -2.43 22.84 2.88
N ARG A 366 -1.17 23.30 2.90
CA ARG A 366 -0.72 24.36 3.82
C ARG A 366 -1.39 25.70 3.52
N ALA A 367 -1.56 26.06 2.24
CA ALA A 367 -2.26 27.29 1.84
C ALA A 367 -3.74 27.25 2.26
N GLU A 368 -4.43 26.12 2.06
CA GLU A 368 -5.80 25.96 2.53
C GLU A 368 -5.91 26.02 4.06
N ARG A 369 -5.02 25.36 4.80
CA ARG A 369 -4.96 25.43 6.28
C ARG A 369 -4.74 26.87 6.76
N GLY A 370 -3.85 27.62 6.12
CA GLY A 370 -3.56 29.03 6.43
C GLY A 370 -4.72 29.97 6.11
N GLY A 371 -5.33 29.85 4.93
CA GLY A 371 -6.50 30.64 4.54
C GLY A 371 -7.69 30.44 5.48
N ARG A 372 -7.96 29.19 5.88
CA ARG A 372 -9.02 28.88 6.85
C ARG A 372 -8.71 29.43 8.25
N ALA A 373 -7.46 29.35 8.71
CA ALA A 373 -7.05 29.96 9.98
C ALA A 373 -7.26 31.49 10.01
N HIS A 374 -7.05 32.17 8.89
CA HIS A 374 -7.38 33.60 8.75
C HIS A 374 -8.88 33.88 8.79
N VAL A 375 -9.73 33.04 8.15
CA VAL A 375 -11.18 33.19 8.20
C VAL A 375 -11.74 32.95 9.60
N ASP A 376 -11.25 31.94 10.32
CA ASP A 376 -11.66 31.68 11.71
C ASP A 376 -11.16 32.76 12.69
N ALA A 377 -9.96 33.32 12.47
CA ALA A 377 -9.45 34.45 13.24
C ALA A 377 -10.21 35.77 12.94
N GLY A 378 -10.70 35.93 11.71
CA GLY A 378 -11.51 37.06 11.26
C GLY A 378 -12.98 37.02 11.70
N ARG A 379 -13.46 35.89 12.25
CA ARG A 379 -14.83 35.78 12.75
C ARG A 379 -14.92 36.41 14.15
N PRO A 380 -15.57 37.59 14.32
CA PRO A 380 -15.63 38.23 15.63
C PRO A 380 -16.35 37.31 16.63
N ARG A 381 -15.68 37.01 17.74
CA ARG A 381 -16.29 36.32 18.88
C ARG A 381 -17.45 37.17 19.36
N THR A 382 -18.68 36.73 19.10
CA THR A 382 -19.90 37.39 19.58
C THR A 382 -19.98 37.28 21.10
N THR A 383 -19.39 38.26 21.79
CA THR A 383 -19.76 38.60 23.16
C THR A 383 -21.26 38.93 23.21
N PRO A 384 -22.00 38.51 24.25
CA PRO A 384 -23.40 38.88 24.39
C PRO A 384 -23.51 40.41 24.51
N PRO A 385 -24.58 41.02 23.98
CA PRO A 385 -24.71 42.48 23.95
C PRO A 385 -24.87 43.03 25.37
N ILE A 386 -23.93 43.89 25.77
CA ILE A 386 -24.13 44.82 26.89
C ILE A 386 -24.77 46.07 26.28
N GLU A 387 -25.97 46.41 26.72
CA GLU A 387 -26.68 47.61 26.28
C GLU A 387 -25.87 48.87 26.59
N ARG A 388 -25.58 49.68 25.56
CA ARG A 388 -25.23 51.09 25.74
C ARG A 388 -25.93 51.96 24.70
N THR A 389 -26.62 52.96 25.22
CA THR A 389 -27.43 53.96 24.52
C THR A 389 -26.61 55.16 24.06
N GLY A 390 -26.78 55.57 22.79
CA GLY A 390 -26.32 56.86 22.25
C GLY A 390 -24.79 57.00 22.10
N THR A 391 -24.24 57.81 21.19
CA THR A 391 -24.83 58.78 20.23
C THR A 391 -23.84 58.88 19.05
N GLY A 392 -24.29 59.13 17.82
CA GLY A 392 -23.42 59.01 16.64
C GLY A 392 -22.57 60.23 16.29
N ASP A 393 -21.65 60.04 15.33
CA ASP A 393 -21.29 61.03 14.30
C ASP A 393 -20.75 60.31 13.04
N ALA A 394 -20.66 61.01 11.92
CA ALA A 394 -20.24 60.49 10.61
C ALA A 394 -18.76 60.80 10.28
N GLY A 395 -18.16 60.07 9.33
CA GLY A 395 -16.82 60.37 8.81
C GLY A 395 -16.28 59.35 7.79
N GLU A 396 -15.91 59.88 6.62
CA GLU A 396 -15.09 59.39 5.49
C GLU A 396 -14.28 58.08 5.71
N ASP A 397 -14.30 57.10 4.81
CA ASP A 397 -13.85 57.08 3.39
C ASP A 397 -12.32 57.24 3.20
N THR A 398 -11.63 56.10 3.14
CA THR A 398 -10.45 55.78 2.32
C THR A 398 -10.30 54.25 2.36
N GLY A 399 -9.98 53.50 1.30
CA GLY A 399 -9.54 53.92 -0.04
C GLY A 399 -8.07 53.59 -0.27
N LEU A 400 -7.68 52.31 -0.17
CA LEU A 400 -6.34 51.83 -0.56
C LEU A 400 -6.42 50.52 -1.36
N ASP A 401 -6.36 50.74 -2.68
CA ASP A 401 -5.97 49.86 -3.76
C ASP A 401 -4.56 49.24 -3.55
N TRP A 402 -4.39 47.99 -3.99
CA TRP A 402 -3.14 47.41 -4.49
C TRP A 402 -3.44 46.25 -5.45
N ASP A 403 -3.75 46.58 -6.70
CA ASP A 403 -3.48 45.70 -7.85
C ASP A 403 -1.96 45.40 -7.96
N GLU A 404 -1.60 44.12 -8.15
CA GLU A 404 -0.44 43.71 -8.97
C GLU A 404 -0.46 42.18 -9.22
N ASP A 405 -0.87 41.79 -10.44
CA ASP A 405 -0.74 40.42 -10.95
C ASP A 405 0.74 40.03 -11.18
N PRO A 406 1.02 38.72 -11.15
CA PRO A 406 1.82 38.14 -12.23
C PRO A 406 1.09 36.98 -12.91
N GLU A 407 0.85 37.13 -14.22
CA GLU A 407 0.29 36.10 -15.10
C GLU A 407 1.06 34.78 -15.01
N GLY A 408 0.33 33.64 -14.98
CA GLY A 408 1.00 32.34 -15.05
C GLY A 408 0.21 31.06 -14.73
N PHE A 409 -1.13 31.07 -14.65
CA PHE A 409 -1.89 29.85 -14.29
C PHE A 409 -3.31 29.72 -14.88
N GLU A 410 -3.48 29.97 -16.19
CA GLU A 410 -4.74 29.65 -16.90
C GLU A 410 -4.94 28.12 -17.11
N ALA A 411 -5.18 27.37 -16.03
CA ALA A 411 -5.52 25.95 -16.11
C ALA A 411 -6.32 25.37 -14.93
N MET A 412 -6.98 26.19 -14.08
CA MET A 412 -7.73 25.64 -12.93
C MET A 412 -9.05 26.33 -12.55
N GLU A 413 -9.57 27.26 -13.36
CA GLU A 413 -10.92 27.82 -13.17
C GLU A 413 -11.97 27.13 -14.05
N ARG A 414 -12.56 26.03 -13.55
CA ARG A 414 -13.85 25.51 -14.05
C ARG A 414 -14.54 24.51 -13.09
N PHE A 415 -14.62 24.84 -11.80
CA PHE A 415 -15.50 24.15 -10.85
C PHE A 415 -16.39 25.13 -10.07
N GLY A 416 -17.18 25.90 -10.83
CA GLY A 416 -18.25 26.78 -10.33
C GLY A 416 -19.50 26.65 -11.19
N GLY A 417 -20.28 25.59 -10.97
CA GLY A 417 -21.51 25.30 -11.72
C GLY A 417 -22.74 25.26 -10.81
N THR A 418 -23.38 26.41 -10.61
CA THR A 418 -24.65 26.53 -9.88
C THR A 418 -25.86 26.33 -10.78
N GLY A 419 -26.90 25.69 -10.26
CA GLY A 419 -28.19 25.44 -10.91
C GLY A 419 -28.57 23.96 -10.79
N GLY A 420 -29.81 23.59 -10.51
CA GLY A 420 -31.05 24.36 -10.34
C GLY A 420 -32.19 23.36 -10.19
N ALA A 421 -33.27 23.71 -9.50
CA ALA A 421 -34.27 22.74 -9.03
C ALA A 421 -35.22 22.18 -10.11
N ASP A 422 -35.88 21.09 -9.73
CA ASP A 422 -37.14 20.52 -10.25
C ASP A 422 -37.27 20.14 -11.75
N ARG A 423 -37.45 18.82 -11.96
CA ARG A 423 -38.75 18.33 -12.46
C ARG A 423 -38.97 16.84 -12.20
N ALA A 424 -40.12 16.50 -11.61
CA ALA A 424 -40.70 15.16 -11.70
C ALA A 424 -41.57 15.04 -12.96
N GLN A 425 -41.55 13.88 -13.62
CA GLN A 425 -42.71 13.20 -14.24
C GLN A 425 -42.24 11.87 -14.86
N VAL A 426 -42.78 10.75 -14.40
CA VAL A 426 -43.79 9.90 -15.08
C VAL A 426 -43.16 8.93 -16.10
N ILE A 427 -43.33 7.66 -15.79
CA ILE A 427 -43.06 6.51 -16.67
C ILE A 427 -44.24 6.40 -17.62
N ASP A 428 -43.98 6.31 -18.92
CA ASP A 428 -44.93 5.71 -19.86
C ASP A 428 -44.18 4.77 -20.83
N SER A 429 -44.90 3.81 -21.38
CA SER A 429 -44.39 2.63 -22.07
C SER A 429 -44.88 2.52 -23.51
N ASP A 430 -44.19 1.66 -24.28
CA ASP A 430 -44.49 1.16 -25.63
C ASP A 430 -43.88 1.91 -26.83
N GLY A 431 -43.37 1.13 -27.81
CA GLY A 431 -42.86 1.66 -29.09
C GLY A 431 -41.96 0.70 -29.89
N ARG A 432 -42.48 0.18 -31.02
CA ARG A 432 -41.85 -0.81 -31.95
C ARG A 432 -41.85 -0.20 -33.38
N ILE A 433 -41.07 -0.57 -34.41
CA ILE A 433 -40.38 -1.82 -34.84
C ILE A 433 -39.19 -1.44 -35.77
N ASP A 434 -38.21 -2.34 -35.95
CA ASP A 434 -37.26 -2.44 -37.09
C ASP A 434 -36.28 -1.26 -37.38
N GLY A 435 -35.13 -1.43 -38.03
CA GLY A 435 -34.48 -2.65 -38.53
C GLY A 435 -33.95 -2.51 -39.97
N THR A 436 -32.64 -2.26 -40.17
CA THR A 436 -31.96 -2.50 -41.48
C THR A 436 -30.43 -2.56 -41.37
N GLU A 437 -29.80 -3.37 -42.24
CA GLU A 437 -28.35 -3.53 -42.39
C GLU A 437 -27.78 -2.65 -43.52
N ARG A 438 -26.52 -2.16 -43.42
CA ARG A 438 -25.37 -2.54 -44.30
C ARG A 438 -24.19 -1.55 -44.36
N ALA A 439 -22.99 -2.17 -44.44
CA ALA A 439 -21.81 -1.80 -45.24
C ALA A 439 -20.97 -0.53 -44.95
N THR A 440 -19.69 -0.80 -44.70
CA THR A 440 -18.46 0.04 -44.87
C THR A 440 -18.02 0.05 -46.36
N PRO A 441 -16.96 0.76 -46.85
CA PRO A 441 -15.72 1.22 -46.15
C PRO A 441 -15.04 2.55 -46.60
N SER A 442 -13.83 2.83 -46.02
CA SER A 442 -12.76 3.76 -46.52
C SER A 442 -13.05 5.29 -46.40
N ASP A 443 -12.13 6.20 -46.02
CA ASP A 443 -10.73 6.12 -45.53
C ASP A 443 -10.27 7.40 -44.76
N VAL A 444 -9.19 7.28 -43.97
CA VAL A 444 -8.19 8.32 -43.53
C VAL A 444 -8.65 9.66 -42.92
N ALA A 445 -8.30 9.91 -41.62
CA ALA A 445 -7.51 11.08 -41.16
C ALA A 445 -7.33 11.16 -39.61
N GLY A 446 -6.09 11.40 -39.14
CA GLY A 446 -5.78 12.06 -37.84
C GLY A 446 -5.81 11.22 -36.55
N PRO A 447 -4.77 11.25 -35.69
CA PRO A 447 -4.75 10.52 -34.42
C PRO A 447 -5.37 11.32 -33.25
N PRO A 448 -6.26 10.73 -32.44
CA PRO A 448 -6.59 11.28 -31.13
C PRO A 448 -5.51 10.91 -30.10
N SER A 449 -5.23 11.84 -29.19
CA SER A 449 -4.30 11.64 -28.06
C SER A 449 -4.87 10.63 -27.05
N CYS A 450 -4.25 9.45 -26.93
CA CYS A 450 -4.63 8.43 -25.95
C CYS A 450 -3.58 8.28 -24.83
N SER A 451 -3.92 8.78 -23.65
CA SER A 451 -3.28 8.43 -22.38
C SER A 451 -3.80 7.06 -21.91
N THR A 452 -3.05 5.99 -22.16
CA THR A 452 -3.51 4.62 -21.85
C THR A 452 -2.94 4.12 -20.51
N SER A 453 -3.60 4.47 -19.41
CA SER A 453 -3.46 3.73 -18.14
C SER A 453 -4.35 2.49 -18.19
N VAL A 454 -3.74 1.31 -18.31
CA VAL A 454 -4.49 0.04 -18.33
C VAL A 454 -4.96 -0.28 -16.92
N SER A 455 -6.26 -0.13 -16.69
CA SER A 455 -6.96 -0.59 -15.48
C SER A 455 -8.36 -1.02 -15.88
N GLY A 456 -8.65 -2.33 -15.84
CA GLY A 456 -9.96 -2.87 -16.17
C GLY A 456 -9.95 -4.24 -16.83
N ALA A 457 -9.93 -5.30 -16.02
CA ALA A 457 -10.20 -6.68 -16.46
C ALA A 457 -10.92 -7.51 -15.37
N THR A 458 -11.88 -6.92 -14.67
CA THR A 458 -12.72 -7.60 -13.67
C THR A 458 -14.21 -7.29 -13.86
N ARG A 459 -14.79 -7.74 -14.98
CA ARG A 459 -16.26 -7.80 -15.18
C ARG A 459 -16.70 -9.06 -15.92
N ALA A 460 -16.92 -10.14 -15.17
CA ALA A 460 -17.96 -11.14 -15.48
C ALA A 460 -18.24 -11.99 -14.23
N LEU A 461 -19.51 -11.96 -13.76
CA LEU A 461 -20.28 -13.01 -13.05
C LEU A 461 -21.17 -12.41 -11.96
N GLY A 462 -22.42 -12.13 -12.33
CA GLY A 462 -23.45 -11.62 -11.43
C GLY A 462 -24.85 -12.05 -11.86
N SER A 463 -25.17 -13.35 -11.81
CA SER A 463 -26.56 -13.84 -11.84
C SER A 463 -26.69 -15.35 -11.51
N ALA A 464 -27.02 -15.69 -10.26
CA ALA A 464 -27.52 -17.02 -9.92
C ALA A 464 -28.49 -16.95 -8.71
N THR A 465 -29.76 -16.67 -8.99
CA THR A 465 -30.82 -16.58 -7.97
C THR A 465 -31.07 -17.92 -7.26
N ARG A 466 -30.95 -17.94 -5.93
CA ARG A 466 -31.37 -19.08 -5.10
C ARG A 466 -32.89 -19.32 -5.18
N ARG A 467 -33.34 -20.29 -5.97
CA ARG A 467 -34.69 -20.86 -5.82
C ARG A 467 -34.73 -21.82 -4.64
N ARG A 468 -35.47 -21.46 -3.58
CA ARG A 468 -35.89 -22.39 -2.52
C ARG A 468 -36.78 -23.49 -3.14
N ARG A 469 -36.55 -24.76 -2.79
CA ARG A 469 -37.54 -25.83 -2.98
C ARG A 469 -37.68 -26.62 -1.69
N ARG A 470 -38.85 -26.53 -1.05
CA ARG A 470 -39.29 -27.47 -0.01
C ARG A 470 -39.64 -28.80 -0.68
N VAL A 471 -39.22 -29.91 -0.11
CA VAL A 471 -39.94 -31.21 -0.18
C VAL A 471 -39.88 -31.83 1.22
N GLY A 472 -41.00 -32.40 1.66
CA GLY A 472 -41.17 -33.04 2.97
C GLY A 472 -40.79 -34.53 2.97
N PRO A 473 -41.13 -35.26 4.05
CA PRO A 473 -40.52 -36.54 4.40
C PRO A 473 -41.24 -37.76 3.80
N THR A 474 -40.54 -38.91 3.81
CA THR A 474 -41.13 -40.25 3.74
C THR A 474 -40.34 -41.23 4.61
N ASP A 475 -41.06 -42.09 5.31
CA ASP A 475 -40.55 -43.09 6.26
C ASP A 475 -39.80 -44.27 5.61
N GLY A 476 -39.06 -45.02 6.43
CA GLY A 476 -38.41 -46.28 6.04
C GLY A 476 -37.67 -46.89 7.24
N ALA A 477 -38.10 -48.06 7.71
CA ALA A 477 -37.70 -48.63 9.00
C ALA A 477 -36.59 -49.69 8.91
N GLU A 478 -36.13 -50.11 10.10
CA GLU A 478 -35.30 -51.30 10.38
C GLU A 478 -33.82 -51.22 9.91
N ASN A 479 -32.83 -51.79 10.61
CA ASN A 479 -32.90 -52.87 11.59
C ASN A 479 -31.85 -52.73 12.73
N ARG A 480 -32.05 -53.45 13.85
CA ARG A 480 -31.15 -53.51 15.02
C ARG A 480 -30.47 -54.89 15.07
N PRO A 481 -29.30 -55.05 15.73
CA PRO A 481 -29.38 -55.58 17.10
C PRO A 481 -28.34 -55.00 18.09
N ARG A 482 -28.47 -55.39 19.37
CA ARG A 482 -27.64 -55.01 20.52
C ARG A 482 -26.62 -56.11 20.90
N ALA A 483 -25.46 -55.69 21.41
CA ALA A 483 -24.74 -56.29 22.55
C ALA A 483 -24.02 -55.12 23.26
N GLY A 484 -24.15 -54.90 24.58
CA GLY A 484 -23.44 -55.60 25.67
C GLY A 484 -22.18 -54.78 26.03
N GLY A 485 -22.15 -53.96 27.08
CA GLY A 485 -21.70 -54.33 28.44
C GLY A 485 -20.17 -54.57 28.48
N THR A 486 -19.32 -53.98 29.33
CA THR A 486 -19.50 -53.26 30.63
C THR A 486 -18.21 -52.55 31.08
N GLY A 487 -18.32 -51.44 31.84
CA GLY A 487 -17.36 -51.04 32.90
C GLY A 487 -16.03 -50.38 32.51
N GLY A 488 -15.38 -49.64 33.44
CA GLY A 488 -13.94 -49.29 33.30
C GLY A 488 -13.43 -47.89 33.69
N THR A 489 -13.94 -47.28 34.77
CA THR A 489 -13.23 -46.40 35.74
C THR A 489 -12.08 -45.45 35.29
N ARG A 490 -12.27 -44.15 35.55
CA ARG A 490 -11.24 -43.07 35.55
C ARG A 490 -10.45 -43.04 36.87
N PRO A 491 -9.16 -42.65 36.89
CA PRO A 491 -8.72 -41.68 37.92
C PRO A 491 -7.74 -40.58 37.40
N GLN A 492 -7.35 -39.68 38.31
CA GLN A 492 -6.67 -38.40 38.04
C GLN A 492 -5.16 -38.37 38.41
N ILE A 493 -4.43 -37.49 37.72
CA ILE A 493 -3.43 -36.50 38.20
C ILE A 493 -2.53 -36.85 39.41
N SER A 494 -1.23 -36.99 39.14
CA SER A 494 -0.07 -36.41 39.88
C SER A 494 1.21 -36.68 39.04
N GLY A 495 2.36 -35.99 39.15
CA GLY A 495 2.78 -34.79 39.87
C GLY A 495 4.17 -34.36 39.35
N ARG A 496 4.59 -33.10 39.56
CA ARG A 496 5.89 -32.56 39.10
C ARG A 496 7.11 -33.23 39.77
N PRO A 497 8.27 -33.30 39.08
CA PRO A 497 9.58 -33.23 39.72
C PRO A 497 10.23 -31.84 39.55
N VAL A 498 10.91 -31.39 40.59
CA VAL A 498 11.73 -30.15 40.63
C VAL A 498 13.20 -30.51 40.43
N VAL A 499 13.91 -29.82 39.53
CA VAL A 499 15.37 -29.97 39.38
C VAL A 499 16.07 -28.75 39.95
N ARG A 500 16.74 -28.92 41.11
CA ARG A 500 17.72 -27.97 41.64
C ARG A 500 19.04 -28.12 40.88
N ARG A 501 19.59 -27.05 40.33
CA ARG A 501 21.03 -26.98 40.00
C ARG A 501 21.81 -26.51 41.24
N ARG A 502 22.95 -27.14 41.51
CA ARG A 502 23.90 -26.75 42.56
C ARG A 502 24.86 -25.69 42.02
N SER A 503 25.20 -24.72 42.86
CA SER A 503 26.39 -23.87 42.73
C SER A 503 27.65 -24.66 43.09
N ALA A 504 28.79 -24.29 42.50
CA ALA A 504 30.12 -24.65 42.96
C ALA A 504 31.11 -23.57 42.54
N ASP A 505 31.42 -22.67 43.46
CA ASP A 505 32.57 -21.75 43.35
C ASP A 505 33.84 -22.48 43.80
N THR A 506 34.94 -22.32 43.07
CA THR A 506 36.29 -22.26 43.67
C THR A 506 37.18 -21.36 42.81
N GLU A 507 37.90 -20.46 43.48
CA GLU A 507 38.71 -19.40 42.85
C GLU A 507 40.16 -19.82 42.53
N GLY A 508 40.81 -19.00 41.69
CA GLY A 508 42.23 -18.65 41.84
C GLY A 508 43.17 -19.11 40.73
N ALA A 509 44.26 -18.39 40.41
CA ALA A 509 44.63 -17.01 40.73
C ALA A 509 45.83 -16.59 39.85
N ALA A 510 45.89 -15.34 39.38
CA ALA A 510 47.15 -14.67 39.00
C ALA A 510 46.91 -13.15 38.80
N LEU A 511 47.43 -12.33 39.71
CA LEU A 511 47.29 -10.88 39.67
C LEU A 511 48.66 -10.19 39.65
N ARG A 512 48.85 -9.33 38.63
CA ARG A 512 49.76 -8.17 38.53
C ARG A 512 50.86 -7.98 39.61
N ARG A 513 52.06 -7.57 39.15
CA ARG A 513 52.62 -6.23 39.44
C ARG A 513 53.81 -5.91 38.54
N GLY A 514 54.00 -4.61 38.25
CA GLY A 514 55.10 -4.09 37.43
C GLY A 514 54.76 -2.72 36.83
N ARG A 515 54.94 -1.65 37.60
CA ARG A 515 54.71 -0.27 37.13
C ARG A 515 55.79 0.66 37.66
N THR A 516 56.64 1.17 36.74
CA THR A 516 57.46 2.41 36.85
C THR A 516 58.52 2.47 37.97
N LYS A 517 59.65 3.20 37.86
CA LYS A 517 60.08 4.25 36.92
C LYS A 517 61.62 4.46 36.99
N GLY A 518 62.21 5.05 35.95
CA GLY A 518 63.55 5.66 35.96
C GLY A 518 64.74 4.69 35.73
N ASN A 519 65.91 5.14 35.30
CA ASN A 519 66.26 6.40 34.62
C ASN A 519 67.64 6.23 33.92
N ASP A 520 67.93 7.08 32.93
CA ASP A 520 69.26 7.39 32.36
C ASP A 520 70.04 6.33 31.56
N ALA A 521 70.85 6.88 30.63
CA ALA A 521 71.82 6.27 29.70
C ALA A 521 71.27 5.44 28.52
#